data_AF-A0A6B0D0S5-F1
#
_entry.id   AF-A0A6B0D0S5-F1
#
_cell.length_a   1.000
_cell.length_b   1.000
_cell.length_c   1.000
_cell.angle_alpha   90.00
_cell.angle_beta   90.00
_cell.angle_gamma   90.00
#
_symmetry.space_group_name_H-M   'P 1'
#
loop_
_entity.id
_entity.type
_entity.pdbx_description
1 polymer ?
#
loop_
_entity_poly.entity_id
_entity_poly.type
_entity_poly.pdbx_seq_one_letter_code
_entity_poly.pdbx_strand_id
1 'polypeptide(L)'
;SNGYASGSNLYTSGQCTYYVFDRVGGKIGSTWGNANNWASAAAASGYTVNNTPKAGAIMQTTQGYYGHVAYVEGVNSNGSVRVSEMNYGHGAGVVTSRTISANQAGSYNFIH
;
A
#
# COMPACT_ATOMS: atom_id res chain seq x y z
N SER A 1 8.70 18.15 17.31
CA SER A 1 7.65 18.21 16.29
C SER A 1 8.05 17.25 15.16
N ASN A 2 7.61 16.00 15.22
CA ASN A 2 7.90 15.01 14.18
C ASN A 2 6.96 15.24 13.01
N GLY A 3 7.42 16.01 12.03
CA GLY A 3 6.72 16.26 10.79
C GLY A 3 6.72 14.98 9.94
N TYR A 4 5.73 14.13 10.17
CA TYR A 4 5.26 13.22 9.12
C TYR A 4 4.93 14.12 7.95
N ALA A 5 5.72 14.06 6.88
CA ALA A 5 5.52 14.89 5.71
C ALA A 5 4.15 14.58 5.11
N SER A 6 3.12 15.30 5.57
CA SER A 6 1.84 15.53 4.89
C SER A 6 2.14 16.34 3.64
N GLY A 7 2.91 15.75 2.73
CA GLY A 7 3.43 16.36 1.53
C GLY A 7 2.54 16.00 0.35
N SER A 8 2.37 16.93 -0.58
CA SER A 8 1.70 16.68 -1.85
C SER A 8 2.11 15.33 -2.46
N ASN A 9 1.16 14.66 -3.11
CA ASN A 9 1.41 13.38 -3.76
C ASN A 9 2.43 13.55 -4.90
N LEU A 10 3.69 13.15 -4.67
CA LEU A 10 4.77 13.24 -5.65
C LEU A 10 4.81 12.03 -6.60
N TYR A 11 3.96 11.04 -6.37
CA TYR A 11 3.88 9.88 -7.25
C TYR A 11 3.20 10.25 -8.57
N THR A 12 3.53 9.52 -9.63
CA THR A 12 2.89 9.73 -10.93
C THR A 12 1.40 9.38 -10.83
N SER A 13 0.53 10.34 -11.16
CA SER A 13 -0.92 10.11 -11.19
C SER A 13 -1.27 8.93 -12.09
N GLY A 14 -2.20 8.10 -11.62
CA GLY A 14 -2.57 6.86 -12.29
C GLY A 14 -1.74 5.64 -11.91
N GLN A 15 -0.77 5.74 -10.99
CA GLN A 15 0.00 4.60 -10.47
C GLN A 15 -0.60 4.04 -9.17
N CYS A 16 -0.25 2.79 -8.82
CA CYS A 16 -0.67 2.16 -7.57
C CYS A 16 -0.21 2.96 -6.34
N THR A 17 1.01 3.48 -6.36
CA THR A 17 1.60 4.32 -5.30
C THR A 17 0.83 5.62 -5.10
N TYR A 18 0.46 6.31 -6.20
CA TYR A 18 -0.32 7.54 -6.15
C TYR A 18 -1.68 7.32 -5.50
N TYR A 19 -2.40 6.30 -5.93
CA TYR A 19 -3.71 5.99 -5.38
C TYR A 19 -3.63 5.63 -3.90
N VAL A 20 -2.70 4.76 -3.52
CA VAL A 20 -2.55 4.36 -2.11
C VAL A 20 -2.19 5.55 -1.22
N PHE A 21 -1.28 6.42 -1.68
CA PHE A 21 -0.90 7.65 -0.97
C PHE A 21 -2.11 8.56 -0.71
N ASP A 22 -2.95 8.76 -1.72
CA ASP A 22 -4.17 9.56 -1.61
C ASP A 22 -5.18 8.90 -0.65
N ARG A 23 -5.36 7.58 -0.73
CA ARG A 23 -6.28 6.82 0.12
C ARG A 23 -5.90 6.80 1.60
N VAL A 24 -4.61 6.80 1.93
CA VAL A 24 -4.15 6.96 3.31
C VAL A 24 -4.15 8.41 3.79
N GLY A 25 -4.62 9.35 2.96
CA GLY A 25 -4.72 10.77 3.27
C GLY A 25 -3.37 11.47 3.34
N GLY A 26 -2.38 11.03 2.56
CA GLY A 26 -1.04 11.61 2.54
C GLY A 26 -0.27 11.46 3.85
N LYS A 27 -0.64 10.48 4.68
CA LYS A 27 0.00 10.19 5.97
C LYS A 27 1.30 9.39 5.85
N ILE A 28 1.79 9.13 4.66
CA ILE A 28 3.00 8.36 4.38
C ILE A 28 4.02 9.20 3.63
N GLY A 29 5.25 8.71 3.49
CA GLY A 29 6.27 9.41 2.70
C GLY A 29 5.95 9.42 1.20
N SER A 30 6.00 10.60 0.59
CA SER A 30 5.84 10.77 -0.87
C SER A 30 7.12 10.44 -1.66
N THR A 31 8.21 10.07 -0.97
CA THR A 31 9.55 9.83 -1.54
C THR A 31 10.05 8.39 -1.35
N TRP A 32 9.17 7.44 -1.00
CA TRP A 32 9.56 6.03 -0.82
C TRP A 32 9.92 5.33 -2.13
N GLY A 33 9.60 5.94 -3.27
CA GLY A 33 9.96 5.44 -4.60
C GLY A 33 9.05 4.29 -5.04
N ASN A 34 9.65 3.23 -5.55
CA ASN A 34 8.92 2.08 -6.09
C ASN A 34 8.21 1.27 -5.00
N ALA A 35 7.10 0.61 -5.36
CA ALA A 35 6.30 -0.19 -4.45
C ALA A 35 7.11 -1.29 -3.73
N ASN A 36 8.10 -1.89 -4.40
CA ASN A 36 9.01 -2.86 -3.77
C ASN A 36 9.83 -2.30 -2.59
N ASN A 37 10.11 -0.99 -2.58
CA ASN A 37 10.93 -0.32 -1.56
C ASN A 37 10.10 0.26 -0.41
N TRP A 38 8.77 0.34 -0.57
CA TRP A 38 7.89 0.96 0.42
C TRP A 38 7.99 0.32 1.80
N ALA A 39 8.11 -1.01 1.91
CA ALA A 39 8.27 -1.67 3.20
C ALA A 39 9.53 -1.20 3.94
N SER A 40 10.69 -1.20 3.27
CA SER A 40 11.95 -0.72 3.86
C SER A 40 11.92 0.78 4.16
N ALA A 41 11.39 1.60 3.26
CA ALA A 41 11.31 3.04 3.43
C ALA A 41 10.34 3.43 4.56
N ALA A 42 9.22 2.73 4.68
CA ALA A 42 8.26 2.91 5.76
C ALA A 42 8.87 2.53 7.12
N ALA A 43 9.53 1.38 7.21
CA ALA A 43 10.25 0.97 8.42
C ALA A 43 11.33 2.00 8.81
N ALA A 44 12.11 2.49 7.84
CA ALA A 44 13.10 3.55 8.07
C ALA A 44 12.48 4.89 8.48
N SER A 45 11.24 5.16 8.04
CA SER A 45 10.46 6.35 8.43
C SER A 45 9.77 6.17 9.80
N GLY A 46 9.92 5.01 10.46
CA GLY A 46 9.34 4.71 11.77
C GLY A 46 7.92 4.13 11.75
N TYR A 47 7.42 3.73 10.58
CA TYR A 47 6.13 3.04 10.47
C TYR A 47 6.27 1.57 10.87
N THR A 48 5.17 0.99 11.32
CA THR A 48 5.17 -0.44 11.66
C THR A 48 4.94 -1.24 10.41
N VAL A 49 5.89 -2.11 10.06
CA VAL A 49 5.77 -3.02 8.92
C VAL A 49 5.74 -4.46 9.44
N ASN A 50 4.64 -5.16 9.18
CA ASN A 50 4.44 -6.54 9.63
C ASN A 50 3.56 -7.32 8.63
N ASN A 51 3.28 -8.60 8.89
CA ASN A 51 2.42 -9.42 8.03
C ASN A 51 0.97 -9.49 8.54
N THR A 52 0.55 -8.50 9.35
CA THR A 52 -0.79 -8.46 9.94
C THR A 52 -1.68 -7.50 9.17
N PRO A 53 -2.69 -7.99 8.43
CA PRO A 53 -3.60 -7.12 7.71
C PRO A 53 -4.48 -6.32 8.68
N LYS A 54 -4.69 -5.04 8.36
CA LYS A 54 -5.58 -4.15 9.12
C LYS A 54 -6.23 -3.14 8.19
N ALA A 55 -7.49 -2.81 8.45
CA ALA A 55 -8.18 -1.74 7.73
C ALA A 55 -7.39 -0.43 7.87
N GLY A 56 -7.15 0.25 6.74
CA GLY A 56 -6.33 1.46 6.68
C GLY A 56 -4.83 1.22 6.51
N ALA A 57 -4.35 -0.02 6.61
CA ALA A 57 -2.97 -0.36 6.31
C ALA A 57 -2.71 -0.38 4.80
N ILE A 58 -1.44 -0.32 4.43
CA ILE A 58 -1.00 -0.47 3.05
C ILE A 58 -0.43 -1.86 2.87
N MET A 59 -1.06 -2.66 2.01
CA MET A 59 -0.48 -3.91 1.55
C MET A 59 0.63 -3.62 0.55
N GLN A 60 1.79 -4.18 0.79
CA GLN A 60 2.97 -4.09 -0.05
C GLN A 60 3.46 -5.49 -0.40
N THR A 61 3.86 -5.65 -1.65
CA THR A 61 4.55 -6.84 -2.12
C THR A 61 5.71 -6.46 -3.03
N THR A 62 6.80 -7.21 -2.92
CA THR A 62 7.94 -7.14 -3.85
C THR A 62 7.72 -7.99 -5.10
N GLN A 63 6.58 -8.68 -5.20
CA GLN A 63 6.26 -9.55 -6.32
C GLN A 63 5.94 -8.71 -7.57
N GLY A 64 6.61 -9.02 -8.68
CA GLY A 64 6.58 -8.23 -9.92
C GLY A 64 7.78 -7.28 -10.05
N TYR A 65 8.03 -6.79 -11.26
CA TYR A 65 9.25 -6.01 -11.57
C TYR A 65 9.38 -4.71 -10.73
N TYR A 66 8.28 -4.03 -10.47
CA TYR A 66 8.24 -2.79 -9.66
C TYR A 66 7.72 -2.99 -8.23
N GLY A 67 7.40 -4.25 -7.86
CA GLY A 67 6.54 -4.55 -6.72
C GLY A 67 5.12 -4.04 -6.92
N HIS A 68 4.29 -4.17 -5.90
CA HIS A 68 2.92 -3.68 -5.93
C HIS A 68 2.44 -3.21 -4.56
N VAL A 69 1.60 -2.18 -4.54
CA VAL A 69 0.96 -1.67 -3.33
C VAL A 69 -0.54 -1.55 -3.52
N ALA A 70 -1.29 -1.86 -2.47
CA ALA A 70 -2.73 -1.74 -2.41
C ALA A 70 -3.16 -1.19 -1.06
N TYR A 71 -4.27 -0.47 -1.02
CA TYR A 71 -4.86 0.05 0.21
C TYR A 71 -5.79 -1.01 0.80
N VAL A 72 -5.66 -1.32 2.10
CA VAL A 72 -6.53 -2.27 2.79
C VAL A 72 -7.84 -1.57 3.18
N GLU A 73 -8.90 -1.86 2.43
CA GLU A 73 -10.26 -1.39 2.72
C GLU A 73 -10.80 -2.01 4.01
N GLY A 74 -10.50 -3.29 4.24
CA GLY A 74 -10.97 -4.01 5.41
C GLY A 74 -10.49 -5.44 5.48
N VAL A 75 -10.60 -6.04 6.66
CA VAL A 75 -10.31 -7.45 6.89
C VAL A 75 -11.61 -8.14 7.29
N ASN A 76 -11.96 -9.20 6.57
CA ASN A 76 -13.14 -10.01 6.83
C ASN A 76 -12.90 -10.93 8.03
N SER A 77 -13.99 -11.41 8.64
CA SER A 77 -13.95 -12.33 9.80
C SER A 77 -13.22 -13.65 9.54
N ASN A 78 -13.20 -14.11 8.29
CA ASN A 78 -12.47 -15.30 7.85
C ASN A 78 -10.95 -15.06 7.62
N GLY A 79 -10.45 -13.86 7.94
CA GLY A 79 -9.07 -13.44 7.75
C GLY A 79 -8.72 -13.00 6.32
N SER A 80 -9.67 -13.05 5.38
CA SER A 80 -9.45 -12.50 4.04
C SER A 80 -9.41 -10.97 4.06
N VAL A 81 -8.61 -10.39 3.18
CA VAL A 81 -8.29 -8.95 3.16
C VAL A 81 -8.85 -8.35 1.89
N ARG A 82 -9.72 -7.35 2.02
CA ARG A 82 -10.22 -6.57 0.90
C ARG A 82 -9.25 -5.42 0.67
N VAL A 83 -8.69 -5.37 -0.53
CA VAL A 83 -7.78 -4.31 -0.95
C VAL A 83 -8.30 -3.60 -2.19
N SER A 84 -7.98 -2.32 -2.30
CA SER A 84 -8.18 -1.53 -3.51
C SER A 84 -6.84 -1.00 -4.01
N GLU A 85 -6.65 -1.04 -5.32
CA GLU A 85 -5.41 -0.75 -5.99
C GLU A 85 -5.68 -0.06 -7.32
N MET A 86 -4.72 0.69 -7.84
CA MET A 86 -4.82 1.36 -9.13
C MET A 86 -3.72 0.87 -10.06
N ASN A 87 -4.03 0.72 -11.35
CA ASN A 87 -3.06 0.35 -12.38
C ASN A 87 -2.39 -1.02 -12.16
N TYR A 88 -3.13 -2.01 -11.66
CA TYR A 88 -2.66 -3.39 -11.65
C TYR A 88 -2.83 -4.03 -13.05
N GLY A 89 -2.04 -3.58 -14.03
CA GLY A 89 -2.05 -4.13 -15.39
C GLY A 89 -3.24 -3.75 -16.28
N HIS A 90 -4.17 -2.93 -15.78
CA HIS A 90 -5.38 -2.49 -16.51
C HIS A 90 -5.27 -1.08 -17.12
N GLY A 91 -4.14 -0.38 -16.94
CA GLY A 91 -3.92 0.98 -17.43
C GLY A 91 -3.98 2.03 -16.33
N ALA A 92 -3.33 3.16 -16.59
CA ALA A 92 -3.23 4.27 -15.65
C ALA A 92 -4.64 4.80 -15.31
N GLY A 93 -4.92 4.97 -14.01
CA GLY A 93 -6.20 5.49 -13.53
C GLY A 93 -7.31 4.45 -13.32
N VAL A 94 -7.10 3.19 -13.70
CA VAL A 94 -8.09 2.14 -13.44
C VAL A 94 -7.93 1.63 -12.01
N VAL A 95 -8.93 1.92 -11.18
CA VAL A 95 -9.05 1.38 -9.82
C VAL A 95 -9.69 0.00 -9.90
N THR A 96 -9.00 -0.99 -9.35
CA THR A 96 -9.53 -2.33 -9.14
C THR A 96 -9.59 -2.62 -7.64
N SER A 97 -10.44 -3.58 -7.28
CA SER A 97 -10.48 -4.11 -5.93
C SER A 97 -10.44 -5.61 -6.00
N ARG A 98 -9.73 -6.22 -5.05
CA ARG A 98 -9.62 -7.67 -4.96
C ARG A 98 -9.66 -8.11 -3.51
N THR A 99 -10.09 -9.35 -3.31
CA THR A 99 -10.06 -9.99 -2.00
C THR A 99 -8.93 -11.00 -1.97
N ILE A 100 -8.07 -10.89 -0.97
CA ILE A 100 -6.89 -11.72 -0.79
C ILE A 100 -7.19 -12.68 0.36
N SER A 101 -6.90 -13.97 0.18
CA SER A 101 -7.10 -14.96 1.24
C SER A 101 -6.15 -14.71 2.41
N ALA A 102 -6.50 -15.15 3.62
CA ALA A 102 -5.64 -15.00 4.80
C ALA A 102 -4.23 -15.57 4.57
N ASN A 103 -4.15 -16.74 3.91
CA ASN A 103 -2.89 -17.39 3.58
C ASN A 103 -2.02 -16.52 2.67
N GLN A 104 -2.63 -15.90 1.66
CA GLN A 104 -1.91 -15.05 0.71
C GLN A 104 -1.54 -13.70 1.34
N ALA A 105 -2.40 -13.16 2.20
CA ALA A 105 -2.12 -11.95 2.98
C ALA A 105 -0.89 -12.14 3.88
N GLY A 106 -0.73 -13.32 4.50
CA GLY A 106 0.45 -13.63 5.31
C GLY A 106 1.78 -13.55 4.56
N SER A 107 1.77 -13.66 3.21
CA SER A 107 2.96 -13.51 2.36
C SER A 107 3.24 -12.06 1.95
N TYR A 108 2.38 -11.11 2.34
CA TYR A 108 2.53 -9.69 2.03
C TYR A 108 2.93 -8.89 3.26
N ASN A 109 3.57 -7.75 3.02
CA ASN A 109 3.89 -6.79 4.08
C ASN A 109 2.73 -5.80 4.21
N PHE A 110 2.41 -5.41 5.44
CA PHE A 110 1.43 -4.40 5.77
C PHE A 110 2.11 -3.27 6.52
N ILE A 111 1.99 -2.07 5.98
CA ILE A 111 2.51 -0.84 6.57
C ILE A 111 1.36 -0.16 7.31
N HIS A 112 1.56 0.11 8.60
CA HIS A 112 0.60 0.74 9.52
C HIS A 112 1.08 2.12 9.94
#